data_AF-A0A352B2R1-F1
#
_entry.id   AF-A0A352B2R1-F1
#
_cell.length_a   1.000
_cell.length_b   1.000
_cell.length_c   1.000
_cell.angle_alpha   90.00
_cell.angle_beta   90.00
_cell.angle_gamma   90.00
#
_symmetry.space_group_name_H-M   'P 1'
#
loop_
_entity.id
_entity.type
_entity.pdbx_description
1 polymer ?
#
loop_
_entity_poly.entity_id
_entity_poly.type
_entity_poly.pdbx_seq_one_letter_code
_entity_poly.pdbx_strand_id
1 'polypeptide(L)' 'MPHVYETDGAAIYLRSFAMIRAEADLARFTPEEEVVVVRMIHAAGMVDLARHVR' A
#
# COMPACT_ATOMS: atom_id res chain seq x y z
N MET A 1 6.55 -29.27 -11.45
CA MET A 1 7.50 -28.13 -11.42
C MET A 1 7.12 -27.26 -10.24
N PRO A 2 8.08 -26.74 -9.45
CA PRO A 2 7.75 -25.82 -8.35
C PRO A 2 7.26 -24.48 -8.89
N HIS A 3 6.39 -23.81 -8.13
CA HIS A 3 6.00 -22.43 -8.42
C HIS A 3 7.17 -21.49 -8.11
N VAL A 4 7.36 -20.48 -8.96
CA VAL A 4 8.35 -19.42 -8.75
C VAL A 4 7.61 -18.14 -8.40
N TYR A 5 7.99 -17.51 -7.29
CA TYR A 5 7.42 -16.27 -6.80
C TYR A 5 8.49 -15.45 -6.08
N GLU A 6 8.21 -14.17 -5.86
CA GLU A 6 9.12 -13.31 -5.09
C GLU A 6 9.24 -13.78 -3.64
N THR A 7 10.45 -13.89 -3.14
CA THR A 7 10.72 -14.28 -1.75
C THR A 7 11.47 -13.19 -0.97
N ASP A 8 11.94 -12.13 -1.61
CA ASP A 8 12.54 -10.98 -0.92
C ASP A 8 11.43 -10.11 -0.31
N GLY A 9 11.31 -10.16 1.02
CA GLY A 9 10.34 -9.37 1.77
C GLY A 9 10.50 -7.87 1.58
N ALA A 10 11.72 -7.35 1.46
CA ALA A 10 11.96 -5.93 1.23
C ALA A 10 11.48 -5.50 -0.17
N ALA A 11 11.77 -6.33 -1.18
CA ALA A 11 11.28 -6.11 -2.54
C ALA A 11 9.75 -6.15 -2.61
N ILE A 12 9.10 -7.06 -1.87
CA ILE A 12 7.64 -7.14 -1.78
C ILE A 12 7.05 -5.87 -1.16
N TYR A 13 7.60 -5.38 -0.05
CA TYR A 13 7.14 -4.14 0.58
C TYR A 13 7.28 -2.93 -0.35
N LEU A 14 8.43 -2.80 -1.02
CA LEU A 14 8.68 -1.71 -1.96
C LEU A 14 7.65 -1.71 -3.09
N ARG A 15 7.41 -2.87 -3.72
CA ARG A 15 6.43 -2.99 -4.80
C ARG A 15 4.99 -2.79 -4.30
N SER A 16 4.64 -3.32 -3.14
CA SER A 16 3.31 -3.15 -2.55
C SER A 16 3.00 -1.67 -2.28
N PHE A 17 3.91 -0.93 -1.64
CA PHE A 17 3.67 0.48 -1.36
C PHE A 17 3.68 1.34 -2.62
N ALA A 18 4.52 1.02 -3.61
CA ALA A 18 4.49 1.71 -4.90
C ALA A 18 3.12 1.53 -5.61
N MET A 19 2.59 0.30 -5.60
CA MET A 19 1.30 -0.03 -6.18
C MET A 19 0.15 0.70 -5.46
N ILE A 20 0.15 0.70 -4.12
CA ILE A 20 -0.85 1.45 -3.33
C ILE A 20 -0.84 2.94 -3.67
N ARG A 21 0.34 3.56 -3.77
CA ARG A 21 0.45 4.99 -4.13
C ARG A 21 -0.01 5.29 -5.56
N ALA A 22 0.11 4.33 -6.47
CA ALA A 22 -0.35 4.49 -7.84
C ALA A 22 -1.88 4.39 -7.97
N GLU A 23 -2.55 3.70 -7.04
CA GLU A 23 -3.98 3.37 -7.15
C GLU A 23 -4.88 4.12 -6.16
N ALA A 24 -4.38 4.45 -4.96
CA ALA A 24 -5.17 5.06 -3.91
C ALA A 24 -5.35 6.58 -4.08
N ASP A 25 -6.55 7.09 -3.79
CA ASP A 25 -6.81 8.52 -3.68
C ASP A 25 -6.30 9.06 -2.32
N LEU A 26 -5.06 9.57 -2.35
CA LEU A 26 -4.33 10.05 -1.18
C LEU A 26 -4.24 11.57 -1.09
N ALA A 27 -4.77 12.30 -2.08
CA ALA A 27 -4.51 13.73 -2.25
C ALA A 27 -4.95 14.63 -1.09
N ARG A 28 -5.89 14.15 -0.25
CA ARG A 28 -6.41 14.91 0.89
C ARG A 28 -5.61 14.77 2.19
N PHE A 29 -4.64 13.85 2.23
CA PHE A 29 -3.84 13.60 3.42
C PHE A 29 -2.58 14.46 3.42
N THR A 30 -2.12 14.88 4.60
CA THR A 30 -0.78 15.48 4.74
C THR A 30 0.30 14.42 4.45
N PRO A 31 1.56 14.82 4.21
CA PRO A 31 2.65 13.86 4.05
C PRO A 31 2.81 12.88 5.23
N GLU A 32 2.53 13.32 6.45
CA GLU A 32 2.60 12.51 7.66
C GLU A 32 1.41 11.54 7.78
N GLU A 33 0.24 11.94 7.30
CA GLU A 33 -0.95 11.10 7.27
C GLU A 33 -0.86 10.04 6.16
N GLU A 34 -0.33 10.40 4.99
CA GLU A 34 -0.16 9.52 3.83
C GLU A 34 0.56 8.23 4.19
N VAL A 35 1.67 8.32 4.95
CA VAL A 35 2.48 7.16 5.30
C VAL A 35 1.73 6.20 6.22
N VAL A 36 0.83 6.71 7.06
CA VAL A 36 -0.04 5.90 7.93
C VAL A 36 -1.11 5.23 7.09
N VAL A 37 -1.78 5.98 6.21
CA VAL A 37 -2.85 5.47 5.35
C VAL A 37 -2.34 4.39 4.38
N VAL A 38 -1.16 4.57 3.78
CA VAL A 38 -0.54 3.53 2.93
C VAL A 38 -0.30 2.24 3.71
N ARG A 39 0.14 2.32 4.97
CA ARG A 39 0.33 1.13 5.82
C ARG A 39 -1.01 0.48 6.20
N MET A 40 -2.06 1.26 6.44
CA MET A 40 -3.40 0.74 6.69
C MET A 40 -3.94 -0.01 5.47
N ILE A 41 -3.79 0.57 4.26
CA ILE A 41 -4.19 -0.08 3.00
C ILE A 41 -3.40 -1.37 2.79
N HIS A 42 -2.09 -1.35 3.01
CA HIS A 42 -1.25 -2.54 2.89
C HIS A 42 -1.72 -3.67 3.80
N ALA A 43 -2.01 -3.37 5.07
CA ALA A 43 -2.50 -4.34 6.02
C ALA A 43 -3.90 -4.89 5.66
N ALA A 44 -4.76 -4.05 5.09
CA ALA A 44 -6.14 -4.40 4.73
C ALA A 44 -6.27 -5.06 3.35
N GLY A 45 -5.29 -4.88 2.45
CA GLY A 45 -5.40 -5.28 1.05
C GLY A 45 -6.52 -4.56 0.30
N MET A 46 -6.87 -3.33 0.69
CA MET A 46 -8.04 -2.60 0.20
C MET A 46 -7.73 -1.14 -0.13
N VAL A 47 -7.51 -0.82 -1.41
CA VAL A 47 -7.16 0.53 -1.89
C VAL A 47 -8.21 1.58 -1.50
N ASP A 48 -9.50 1.24 -1.62
CA ASP A 48 -10.61 2.15 -1.33
C ASP A 48 -10.76 2.51 0.16
N LEU A 49 -10.04 1.82 1.07
CA LEU A 49 -9.98 2.18 2.49
C LEU A 49 -9.63 3.65 2.70
N ALA A 50 -8.80 4.21 1.81
CA ALA A 50 -8.41 5.61 1.83
C ALA A 50 -9.62 6.54 2.00
N ARG A 51 -10.80 6.27 1.42
CA ARG A 51 -11.98 7.16 1.48
C ARG A 51 -12.63 7.23 2.87
N HIS A 52 -12.36 6.25 3.73
CA HIS A 52 -13.01 6.07 5.02
C HIS A 52 -12.18 6.57 6.21
N VAL A 53 -10.87 6.82 6.00
CA VAL A 53 -9.99 7.37 7.04
C VAL A 53 -10.31 8.85 7.30
N ARG A 54 -10.23 9.28 8.56
CA ARG A 54 -10.51 10.64 9.04
C ARG A 54 -9.39 11.11 9.95
#